data_AF-A0A9D2IRP3-F1
#
_entry.id   AF-A0A9D2IRP3-F1
#
_cell.length_a   1.000
_cell.length_b   1.000
_cell.length_c   1.000
_cell.angle_alpha   90.00
_cell.angle_beta   90.00
_cell.angle_gamma   90.00
#
_symmetry.space_group_name_H-M   'P 1'
#
loop_
_entity.id
_entity.type
_entity.pdbx_description
1 polymer ?
#
loop_
_entity_poly.entity_id
_entity_poly.type
_entity_poly.pdbx_seq_one_letter_code
_entity_poly.pdbx_strand_id
1 'polypeptide(L)' 'MTYHLAIGIGASGGRHILGHRENGRLVCEEVYRFSSRLVRVNGHDCWDMDTLESHLLEELKACQKAFESCVS' A
#
# COMPACT_ATOMS: atom_id res chain seq x y z
N MET A 1 5.92 2.87 -20.08
CA MET A 1 6.15 3.59 -18.81
C MET A 1 6.29 2.55 -17.71
N THR A 2 7.33 2.64 -16.88
CA THR A 2 7.50 1.72 -15.74
C THR A 2 7.05 2.43 -14.47
N TYR A 3 6.26 1.74 -13.67
CA TYR A 3 5.76 2.21 -12.38
C TYR A 3 6.24 1.25 -11.30
N HIS A 4 6.45 1.77 -10.10
CA HIS A 4 6.91 1.05 -8.93
C HIS A 4 5.99 1.34 -7.76
N LEU A 5 5.72 0.33 -6.95
CA LEU A 5 4.85 0.43 -5.79
C LEU A 5 5.68 0.31 -4.52
N ALA A 6 5.62 1.32 -3.67
CA ALA A 6 6.28 1.35 -2.38
C ALA A 6 5.26 1.11 -1.26
N ILE A 7 5.44 0.03 -0.53
CA ILE A 7 4.55 -0.42 0.54
C ILE A 7 5.20 -0.09 1.88
N GLY A 8 4.58 0.80 2.66
CA GLY A 8 5.02 1.14 4.01
C GLY A 8 4.04 0.63 5.06
N ILE A 9 4.48 -0.31 5.91
CA ILE A 9 3.69 -0.85 7.01
C ILE A 9 4.26 -0.35 8.34
N GLY A 10 3.47 0.43 9.08
CA GLY A 10 3.80 0.97 10.39
C GLY A 10 2.86 0.47 11.47
N ALA A 11 3.26 0.58 12.74
CA ALA A 11 2.57 -0.06 13.87
C ALA A 11 1.07 0.28 13.99
N SER A 12 0.68 1.49 13.59
CA SER A 12 -0.71 1.98 13.62
C SER A 12 -1.41 1.94 12.25
N GLY A 13 -0.73 1.52 11.20
CA GLY A 13 -1.26 1.53 9.84
C GLY A 13 -0.19 1.65 8.77
N GLY A 14 -0.64 1.71 7.52
CA GLY A 14 0.25 1.73 6.38
C GLY A 14 -0.27 2.61 5.25
N ARG A 15 0.63 2.84 4.30
CA ARG A 15 0.35 3.56 3.06
C ARG A 15 1.10 2.92 1.91
N HIS A 16 0.48 2.93 0.75
CA HIS A 16 1.06 2.43 -0.48
C HIS A 16 1.16 3.58 -1.48
N ILE A 17 2.35 3.76 -2.06
CA ILE A 17 2.70 4.90 -2.91
C ILE A 17 3.12 4.36 -4.28
N LEU A 18 2.38 4.74 -5.32
CA LEU A 18 2.71 4.44 -6.71
C LEU A 18 3.65 5.54 -7.23
N GLY A 19 4.77 5.15 -7.83
CA GLY A 19 5.78 6.07 -8.35
C GLY A 19 6.19 5.74 -9.77
N HIS A 20 6.37 6.75 -10.62
CA HIS A 20 6.94 6.59 -11.95
C HIS A 20 7.79 7.81 -12.36
N ARG A 21 8.58 7.66 -13.41
CA ARG A 21 9.33 8.79 -13.99
C ARG A 21 8.55 9.42 -15.12
N GLU A 22 8.32 10.73 -15.01
CA GLU A 22 7.71 11.54 -16.07
C GLU A 22 8.60 12.77 -16.31
N ASN A 23 8.99 13.02 -17.56
CA ASN A 23 9.83 14.17 -17.95
C ASN A 23 11.11 14.33 -17.08
N GLY A 24 11.75 13.21 -16.73
CA GLY A 24 12.95 13.19 -15.90
C GLY A 24 12.72 13.40 -14.39
N ARG A 25 11.47 13.60 -13.95
CA ARG A 25 11.09 13.78 -12.54
C ARG A 25 10.40 12.53 -12.00
N LEU A 26 10.52 12.30 -10.70
CA LEU A 26 9.76 11.27 -9.99
C LEU A 26 8.38 11.84 -9.64
N VAL A 27 7.33 11.20 -10.12
CA VAL A 27 5.93 11.48 -9.77
C VAL A 27 5.46 10.37 -8.84
N CYS A 28 4.85 10.74 -7.71
CA CYS A 28 4.35 9.82 -6.71
C CYS A 28 2.90 10.13 -6.34
N GLU A 29 2.09 9.08 -6.16
CA GLU A 29 0.70 9.16 -5.75
C GLU A 29 0.44 8.18 -4.61
N GLU A 30 -0.28 8.61 -3.58
CA GLU A 30 -0.78 7.71 -2.54
C GLU A 30 -2.06 7.04 -3.02
N VAL A 31 -2.01 5.73 -3.25
CA VAL A 31 -3.11 4.97 -3.86
C VAL A 31 -3.91 4.15 -2.84
N TYR A 32 -3.35 3.92 -1.65
CA TYR A 32 -4.03 3.18 -0.59
C TYR A 32 -3.49 3.56 0.79
N ARG A 33 -4.40 3.63 1.77
CA ARG A 33 -4.10 3.90 3.17
C ARG A 33 -5.00 3.04 4.05
N PHE A 34 -4.42 2.42 5.07
CA PHE A 34 -5.16 1.62 6.05
C PHE A 34 -4.67 1.89 7.47
N SER A 35 -5.56 1.69 8.44
CA SER A 35 -5.17 1.60 9.85
C SER A 35 -4.92 0.14 10.22
N SER A 36 -3.82 -0.11 10.92
CA SER A 36 -3.51 -1.42 11.49
C SER A 36 -3.80 -1.37 12.99
N ARG A 37 -4.27 -2.49 13.52
CA ARG A 37 -4.40 -2.67 14.96
C ARG A 37 -3.54 -3.84 15.39
N LEU A 38 -2.67 -3.59 16.37
CA LEU A 38 -1.98 -4.68 17.05
C LEU A 38 -3.01 -5.49 17.83
N VAL A 39 -2.94 -6.81 17.69
CA VAL A 39 -3.75 -7.77 18.42
C VAL A 39 -2.97 -8.32 19.59
N ARG A 40 -3.66 -8.58 20.70
CA ARG A 40 -3.02 -9.12 21.91
C ARG A 40 -3.10 -10.64 21.88
N VAL A 41 -1.95 -11.32 21.76
CA VAL A 41 -1.84 -12.78 21.75
C VAL A 41 -0.92 -13.22 22.89
N ASN A 42 -1.42 -14.05 23.80
CA ASN A 42 -0.67 -14.57 24.95
C ASN A 42 0.08 -13.48 25.76
N GLY A 43 -0.51 -12.28 25.90
CA GLY A 43 0.11 -11.17 26.62
C GLY A 43 1.00 -10.25 25.78
N HIS A 44 1.29 -10.59 24.52
CA HIS A 44 2.14 -9.82 23.61
C HIS A 44 1.34 -9.07 22.55
N ASP A 45 1.77 -7.86 22.20
CA ASP A 45 1.24 -7.14 21.05
C ASP A 45 1.83 -7.73 19.76
N CYS A 46 0.95 -8.26 18.92
CA CYS A 46 1.28 -8.96 17.69
C CYS A 46 0.60 -8.29 16.50
N TRP A 47 1.21 -8.46 15.33
CA TRP A 47 0.59 -8.09 14.09
C TRP A 47 -0.48 -9.11 13.70
N ASP A 48 -1.64 -8.60 13.27
CA ASP A 48 -2.67 -9.41 12.64
C ASP A 48 -2.27 -9.66 11.18
N MET A 49 -1.69 -10.83 10.93
CA MET A 49 -1.17 -11.19 9.61
C MET A 49 -2.28 -11.32 8.57
N ASP A 50 -3.47 -11.82 8.95
CA ASP A 50 -4.59 -12.02 8.03
C ASP A 50 -5.16 -10.67 7.56
N THR A 51 -5.27 -9.72 8.49
CA THR A 51 -5.68 -8.35 8.16
C THR A 51 -4.64 -7.65 7.29
N LEU A 52 -3.34 -7.80 7.58
CA LEU A 52 -2.27 -7.23 6.75
C LEU A 52 -2.25 -7.81 5.33
N GLU A 53 -2.41 -9.13 5.18
CA GLU A 53 -2.51 -9.78 3.87
C GLU A 53 -3.73 -9.28 3.09
N SER A 54 -4.86 -9.12 3.76
CA SER A 54 -6.08 -8.58 3.14
C SER A 54 -5.86 -7.17 2.58
N HIS A 55 -5.17 -6.30 3.34
CA HIS A 55 -4.81 -4.95 2.86
C HIS A 55 -3.86 -4.98 1.66
N LEU A 56 -2.93 -5.93 1.61
CA LEU A 56 -2.04 -6.12 0.45
C LEU A 56 -2.85 -6.51 -0.80
N LEU A 57 -3.80 -7.44 -0.67
CA LEU A 57 -4.64 -7.87 -1.79
C LEU A 57 -5.60 -6.78 -2.28
N GLU A 58 -6.18 -5.98 -1.37
CA GLU A 58 -6.99 -4.83 -1.75
C GLU A 58 -6.18 -3.76 -2.47
N GLU A 59 -4.94 -3.52 -2.02
CA GLU A 59 -4.05 -2.60 -2.71
C GLU A 59 -3.75 -3.05 -4.12
N LEU A 60 -3.34 -4.30 -4.37
CA LEU A 60 -2.99 -4.72 -5.72
C LEU A 60 -4.14 -4.44 -6.72
N LYS A 61 -5.39 -4.57 -6.26
CA LYS A 61 -6.59 -4.19 -7.02
C LYS A 61 -6.73 -2.68 -7.20
N ALA A 62 -6.50 -1.88 -6.15
CA ALA A 62 -6.52 -0.42 -6.23
C ALA A 62 -5.43 0.11 -7.15
N CYS A 63 -4.24 -0.46 -7.08
CA CYS A 63 -3.10 -0.13 -7.90
C CYS A 63 -3.41 -0.43 -9.37
N GLN A 64 -3.93 -1.60 -9.69
CA GLN A 64 -4.36 -1.95 -11.06
C GLN A 64 -5.33 -0.89 -11.64
N LYS A 65 -6.33 -0.46 -10.85
CA LYS A 65 -7.27 0.60 -11.28
C LYS A 65 -6.59 1.95 -11.50
N ALA A 66 -5.69 2.35 -10.58
CA ALA A 66 -4.93 3.60 -10.73
C ALA A 66 -4.07 3.57 -12.00
N PHE A 67 -3.41 2.45 -12.27
CA PHE A 67 -2.69 2.22 -13.52
C PHE A 67 -3.59 2.36 -14.76
N GLU A 68 -4.77 1.73 -14.78
CA GLU A 68 -5.71 1.83 -15.90
C GLU A 68 -6.13 3.28 -16.16
N SER A 69 -6.34 4.08 -15.11
CA SER A 69 -6.70 5.49 -15.21
C SER A 69 -5.57 6.41 -15.69
N CYS A 70 -4.31 6.05 -15.45
CA CYS A 70 -3.15 6.84 -15.87
C CYS A 70 -2.70 6.55 -17.31
N VAL A 71 -3.19 5.47 -17.94
CA VAL A 71 -2.78 5.04 -19.28
C VAL A 71 -3.84 5.37 -20.35
N SER A 72 -5.03 5.85 -19.95
CA SER A 72 -6.07 6.39 -20.85
C SER A 72 -5.87 7.86 -21.18
#